data_AF-A0AAV7BYM1-F1
#
_entry.id   AF-A0AAV7BYM1-F1
#
_cell.length_a   1.000
_cell.length_b   1.000
_cell.length_c   1.000
_cell.angle_alpha   90.00
_cell.angle_beta   90.00
_cell.angle_gamma   90.00
#
_symmetry.space_group_name_H-M   'P 1'
#
loop_
_entity.id
_entity.type
_entity.pdbx_description
1 polymer ?
#
loop_
_entity_poly.entity_id
_entity_poly.type
_entity_poly.pdbx_seq_one_letter_code
_entity_poly.pdbx_strand_id
1 'polypeptide(L)'
;MFIAAAVSFYLLLMLHCPAPSSATEKSPCDTCTKLVDRFHKGLEDTSKKNFGGGNTAWEEKTLSKYETSEIRLVEIIENLCDSSDFECNVMVEEHEEQIEKWWFKMRKKYPDLRKWFCIETIEVCCPSGTYGPDCVACLGGAERPCHGNGFCSGDGTRLGDGSCRCKAEYTGPFCLECADGYFSTGRNDTHSFCSECHESCKTCNGPTNTGCKECKEGWTKGDGGCIDVDECSAETSPCKETQYCLNTEGSFSCKSKYFLHFYLSLYCL
;
A
#
# COMPACT_ATOMS: atom_id res chain seq x y z
N MET A 1 40.12 57.50 3.81
CA MET A 1 39.34 56.85 2.72
C MET A 1 39.31 55.36 3.02
N PHE A 2 38.54 54.93 4.01
CA PHE A 2 37.10 54.65 3.94
C PHE A 2 36.73 53.57 2.92
N ILE A 3 36.54 52.36 3.44
CA ILE A 3 35.45 51.40 3.17
C ILE A 3 35.13 51.15 1.69
N ALA A 4 35.73 50.11 1.10
CA ALA A 4 35.19 49.47 -0.11
C ALA A 4 35.80 48.07 -0.31
N ALA A 5 35.36 47.06 0.46
CA ALA A 5 35.42 45.64 0.07
C ALA A 5 34.88 44.73 1.20
N ALA A 6 33.63 44.90 1.64
CA ALA A 6 33.04 43.94 2.60
C ALA A 6 31.50 43.91 2.61
N VAL A 7 30.82 44.19 1.48
CA VAL A 7 29.33 44.23 1.47
C VAL A 7 28.70 43.36 0.36
N SER A 8 29.44 42.49 -0.31
CA SER A 8 28.87 41.69 -1.42
C SER A 8 28.91 40.18 -1.23
N PHE A 9 29.00 39.69 0.01
CA PHE A 9 28.90 38.24 0.28
C PHE A 9 27.99 37.85 1.46
N TYR A 10 27.12 38.76 1.91
CA TYR A 10 26.17 38.49 3.00
C TYR A 10 24.71 38.77 2.57
N LEU A 11 24.35 38.46 1.32
CA LEU A 11 22.95 38.58 0.85
C LEU A 11 22.49 37.45 -0.09
N LEU A 12 23.09 36.25 0.01
CA LEU A 12 22.69 35.10 -0.84
C LEU A 12 22.78 33.73 -0.14
N LEU A 13 22.61 33.69 1.20
CA LEU A 13 22.58 32.46 1.99
C LEU A 13 21.35 32.35 2.91
N MET A 14 20.22 32.95 2.51
CA MET A 14 18.95 32.87 3.25
C MET A 14 17.78 32.27 2.44
N LEU A 15 18.03 31.42 1.45
CA LEU A 15 16.93 30.80 0.69
C LEU A 15 17.29 29.44 0.10
N HIS A 16 17.77 28.52 0.93
CA HIS A 16 17.56 27.09 0.70
C HIS A 16 17.33 26.44 2.07
N CYS A 17 16.14 26.67 2.62
CA CYS A 17 15.58 25.66 3.50
C CYS A 17 15.35 24.44 2.58
N PRO A 18 16.02 23.29 2.79
CA PRO A 18 15.55 22.08 2.15
C PRO A 18 14.10 21.92 2.63
N ALA A 19 13.16 21.97 1.69
CA ALA A 19 11.78 21.65 1.99
C ALA A 19 11.80 20.35 2.81
N PRO A 20 11.12 20.30 3.97
CA PRO A 20 10.99 19.03 4.66
C PRO A 20 10.43 18.06 3.61
N SER A 21 11.19 16.99 3.34
CA SER A 21 10.69 15.81 2.66
C SER A 21 9.31 15.56 3.26
N SER A 22 8.26 15.58 2.44
CA SER A 22 6.88 15.51 2.92
C SER A 22 6.76 14.37 3.94
N ALA A 23 6.83 14.72 5.22
CA ALA A 23 6.29 13.88 6.25
C ALA A 23 4.83 13.81 5.84
N THR A 24 4.38 12.64 5.41
CA THR A 24 2.98 12.40 5.14
C THR A 24 2.24 12.84 6.41
N GLU A 25 1.64 14.02 6.40
CA GLU A 25 0.75 14.44 7.49
C GLU A 25 -0.26 13.30 7.64
N LYS A 26 -0.23 12.62 8.78
CA LYS A 26 -1.18 11.55 9.07
C LYS A 26 -2.56 12.16 8.97
N SER A 27 -3.45 11.60 8.14
CA SER A 27 -4.79 12.17 8.05
C SER A 27 -5.52 11.98 9.38
N PRO A 28 -6.39 12.92 9.79
CA PRO A 28 -7.24 12.73 10.97
C PRO A 28 -8.05 11.43 10.93
N CYS A 29 -8.44 10.98 9.73
CA CYS A 29 -9.11 9.69 9.58
C CYS A 29 -8.21 8.49 9.92
N ASP A 30 -6.93 8.53 9.54
CA ASP A 30 -5.97 7.47 9.88
C ASP A 30 -5.77 7.38 11.39
N THR A 31 -5.68 8.54 12.06
CA THR A 31 -5.60 8.62 13.52
C THR A 31 -6.84 8.02 14.17
N CYS A 32 -8.05 8.41 13.73
CA CYS A 32 -9.30 7.86 14.28
C CYS A 32 -9.45 6.36 14.02
N THR A 33 -9.09 5.89 12.83
CA THR A 33 -9.14 4.46 12.49
C THR A 33 -8.22 3.65 13.39
N LYS A 34 -6.96 4.10 13.58
CA LYS A 34 -6.01 3.44 14.49
C LYS A 34 -6.48 3.46 15.94
N LEU A 35 -7.08 4.56 16.40
CA LEU A 35 -7.66 4.68 17.73
C LEU A 35 -8.77 3.64 17.93
N VAL A 36 -9.68 3.50 16.98
CA VAL A 36 -10.76 2.50 17.03
C VAL A 36 -10.22 1.07 16.99
N ASP A 37 -9.22 0.79 16.14
CA ASP A 37 -8.56 -0.53 16.10
C ASP A 37 -7.93 -0.88 17.45
N ARG A 38 -7.22 0.08 18.08
CA ARG A 38 -6.64 -0.10 19.42
C ARG A 38 -7.71 -0.23 20.50
N PHE A 39 -8.85 0.46 20.36
CA PHE A 39 -9.98 0.30 21.27
C PHE A 39 -10.56 -1.13 21.21
N HIS A 40 -10.75 -1.66 20.00
CA HIS A 40 -11.19 -3.04 19.81
C HIS A 40 -10.17 -4.05 20.36
N LYS A 41 -8.88 -3.80 20.15
CA LYS A 41 -7.83 -4.59 20.78
C LYS A 41 -7.89 -4.53 22.31
N GLY A 42 -8.10 -3.35 22.89
CA GLY A 42 -8.29 -3.19 24.33
C GLY A 42 -9.49 -3.95 24.88
N LEU A 43 -10.59 -4.02 24.11
CA LEU A 43 -11.74 -4.88 24.44
C LEU A 43 -11.34 -6.37 24.49
N GLU A 44 -10.55 -6.84 23.53
CA GLU A 44 -10.05 -8.22 23.50
C GLU A 44 -9.09 -8.50 24.67
N ASP A 45 -8.12 -7.62 24.90
CA ASP A 45 -7.09 -7.75 25.93
C ASP A 45 -7.67 -7.73 27.35
N THR A 46 -8.77 -7.01 27.56
CA THR A 46 -9.49 -6.93 28.85
C THR A 46 -10.61 -7.97 28.99
N SER A 47 -10.91 -8.77 27.97
CA SER A 47 -12.08 -9.67 27.95
C SER A 47 -12.12 -10.71 29.08
N LYS A 48 -10.96 -11.10 29.60
CA LYS A 48 -10.82 -12.11 30.68
C LYS A 48 -10.51 -11.50 32.05
N LYS A 49 -10.48 -10.17 32.16
CA LYS A 49 -10.20 -9.47 33.42
C LYS A 49 -11.45 -9.35 34.28
N ASN A 50 -11.26 -8.96 35.53
CA ASN A 50 -12.29 -8.70 36.52
C ASN A 50 -11.84 -7.52 37.41
N PHE A 51 -12.62 -7.16 38.43
CA PHE A 51 -12.31 -6.04 39.33
C PHE A 51 -11.05 -6.25 40.20
N GLY A 52 -10.40 -7.41 40.12
CA GLY A 52 -9.16 -7.70 40.85
C GLY A 52 -9.36 -8.11 42.32
N GLY A 53 -10.60 -8.40 42.74
CA GLY A 53 -10.94 -8.79 44.11
C GLY A 53 -11.23 -10.29 44.27
N GLY A 54 -10.85 -10.83 45.44
CA GLY A 54 -10.87 -12.28 45.71
C GLY A 54 -12.25 -12.95 45.77
N ASN A 55 -13.36 -12.20 45.73
CA ASN A 55 -14.72 -12.71 45.78
C ASN A 55 -15.61 -12.15 44.65
N THR A 56 -15.35 -12.59 43.41
CA THR A 56 -16.09 -12.19 42.19
C THR A 56 -17.60 -12.38 42.29
N ALA A 57 -18.09 -13.40 43.01
CA ALA A 57 -19.53 -13.67 43.16
C ALA A 57 -20.29 -12.67 44.06
N TRP A 58 -19.60 -12.04 45.02
CA TRP A 58 -20.18 -10.97 45.85
C TRP A 58 -20.14 -9.64 45.08
N GLU A 59 -19.05 -9.40 44.34
CA GLU A 59 -18.85 -8.22 43.52
C GLU A 59 -19.89 -8.15 42.39
N GLU A 60 -20.15 -9.24 41.67
CA GLU A 60 -21.15 -9.27 40.58
C GLU A 60 -22.61 -9.08 41.04
N LYS A 61 -22.93 -9.40 42.31
CA LYS A 61 -24.27 -9.17 42.88
C LYS A 61 -24.47 -7.74 43.37
N THR A 62 -23.38 -7.04 43.68
CA THR A 62 -23.42 -5.75 44.37
C THR A 62 -22.97 -4.61 43.45
N LEU A 63 -22.16 -4.91 42.44
CA LEU A 63 -21.64 -3.98 41.43
C LEU A 63 -22.13 -4.35 40.03
N SER A 64 -22.03 -3.41 39.09
CA SER A 64 -22.19 -3.71 37.67
C SER A 64 -21.07 -4.62 37.16
N LYS A 65 -21.30 -5.37 36.08
CA LYS A 65 -20.30 -6.27 35.50
C LYS A 65 -19.04 -5.52 35.07
N TYR A 66 -17.85 -6.07 35.32
CA TYR A 66 -16.57 -5.50 34.85
C TYR A 66 -16.61 -5.21 33.35
N GLU A 67 -17.20 -6.13 32.57
CA GLU A 67 -17.37 -6.04 31.12
C GLU A 67 -18.00 -4.71 30.65
N THR A 68 -18.87 -4.11 31.45
CA THR A 68 -19.60 -2.87 31.12
C THR A 68 -19.27 -1.73 32.08
N SER A 69 -18.23 -1.88 32.90
CA SER A 69 -17.86 -0.92 33.93
C SER A 69 -17.05 0.25 33.37
N GLU A 70 -17.02 1.35 34.12
CA GLU A 70 -16.16 2.51 33.85
C GLU A 70 -14.67 2.16 34.01
N ILE A 71 -14.33 1.31 34.99
CA ILE A 71 -12.95 0.87 35.23
C ILE A 71 -12.37 0.19 33.98
N ARG A 72 -13.15 -0.70 33.33
CA ARG A 72 -12.72 -1.32 32.08
C ARG A 72 -12.54 -0.31 30.96
N LEU A 73 -13.39 0.72 30.89
CA LEU A 73 -13.27 1.77 29.88
C LEU A 73 -11.99 2.58 30.07
N VAL A 74 -11.70 3.03 31.30
CA VAL A 74 -10.48 3.78 31.62
C VAL A 74 -9.23 2.95 31.29
N GLU A 75 -9.20 1.68 31.67
CA GLU A 75 -8.08 0.78 31.35
C GLU A 75 -7.85 0.64 29.84
N ILE A 76 -8.92 0.67 29.04
CA ILE A 76 -8.80 0.67 27.57
C ILE A 76 -8.28 2.03 27.09
N ILE A 77 -8.86 3.14 27.55
CA ILE A 77 -8.50 4.51 27.14
C ILE A 77 -7.02 4.81 27.41
N GLU A 78 -6.51 4.43 28.57
CA GLU A 78 -5.10 4.62 28.96
C GLU A 78 -4.10 3.95 28.01
N ASN A 79 -4.52 2.92 27.28
CA ASN A 79 -3.67 2.16 26.35
C ASN A 79 -3.99 2.44 24.87
N LEU A 80 -4.86 3.42 24.56
CA LEU A 80 -5.22 3.75 23.18
C LEU A 80 -4.08 4.40 22.41
N CYS A 81 -3.28 5.25 23.05
CA CYS A 81 -2.25 6.02 22.37
C CYS A 81 -0.88 5.77 23.00
N ASP A 82 0.15 5.67 22.16
CA ASP A 82 1.52 5.71 22.66
C ASP A 82 1.84 7.16 23.08
N SER A 83 2.69 7.35 24.10
CA SER A 83 3.02 8.69 24.61
C SER A 83 3.71 9.60 23.59
N SER A 84 4.26 9.02 22.51
CA SER A 84 4.87 9.74 21.39
C SER A 84 3.90 10.03 20.24
N ASP A 85 2.68 9.47 20.24
CA ASP A 85 1.69 9.71 19.19
C ASP A 85 0.82 10.92 19.55
N PHE A 86 1.36 12.13 19.31
CA PHE A 86 0.72 13.38 19.69
C PHE A 86 -0.68 13.53 19.09
N GLU A 87 -0.86 13.19 17.81
CA GLU A 87 -2.17 13.32 17.15
C GLU A 87 -3.23 12.41 17.76
N CYS A 88 -2.84 11.18 18.14
CA CYS A 88 -3.74 10.25 18.84
C CYS A 88 -4.14 10.78 20.21
N ASN A 89 -3.16 11.25 21.01
CA ASN A 89 -3.43 11.74 22.37
C ASN A 89 -4.38 12.95 22.33
N VAL A 90 -4.15 13.91 21.43
CA VAL A 90 -5.05 15.06 21.24
C VAL A 90 -6.47 14.60 20.88
N MET A 91 -6.61 13.64 19.97
CA MET A 91 -7.92 13.12 19.57
C MET A 91 -8.67 12.43 20.71
N VAL A 92 -7.97 11.68 21.57
CA VAL A 92 -8.58 11.06 22.76
C VAL A 92 -9.02 12.14 23.75
N GLU A 93 -8.16 13.12 24.04
CA GLU A 93 -8.45 14.20 24.99
C GLU A 93 -9.64 15.05 24.55
N GLU A 94 -9.72 15.42 23.26
CA GLU A 94 -10.82 16.25 22.75
C GLU A 94 -12.16 15.51 22.66
N HIS A 95 -12.14 14.17 22.66
CA HIS A 95 -13.31 13.35 22.36
C HIS A 95 -13.65 12.27 23.39
N GLU A 96 -13.10 12.37 24.60
CA GLU A 96 -13.34 11.44 25.71
C GLU A 96 -14.84 11.32 26.04
N GLU A 97 -15.56 12.45 26.07
CA GLU A 97 -17.01 12.47 26.36
C GLU A 97 -17.81 11.63 25.34
N GLN A 98 -17.44 11.70 24.06
CA GLN A 98 -18.08 10.95 22.98
C GLN A 98 -17.81 9.45 23.12
N ILE A 99 -16.58 9.07 23.48
CA ILE A 99 -16.19 7.68 23.74
C ILE A 99 -16.98 7.10 24.92
N GLU A 100 -17.07 7.83 26.03
CA GLU A 100 -17.88 7.43 27.20
C GLU A 100 -19.37 7.32 26.86
N LYS A 101 -19.91 8.32 26.16
CA LYS A 101 -21.30 8.30 25.70
C LYS A 101 -21.58 7.08 24.84
N TRP A 102 -20.64 6.70 23.98
CA TRP A 102 -20.78 5.48 23.20
C TRP A 102 -20.82 4.24 24.09
N TRP A 103 -19.83 4.10 24.97
CA TRP A 103 -19.67 2.97 25.87
C TRP A 103 -20.92 2.71 26.72
N PHE A 104 -21.44 3.75 27.37
CA PHE A 104 -22.53 3.62 28.33
C PHE A 104 -23.93 3.68 27.71
N LYS A 105 -24.11 4.42 26.60
CA LYS A 105 -25.46 4.73 26.09
C LYS A 105 -25.71 4.26 24.66
N MET A 106 -24.72 4.30 23.77
CA MET A 106 -24.95 4.10 22.34
C MET A 106 -24.57 2.71 21.82
N ARG A 107 -23.67 1.99 22.49
CA ARG A 107 -23.08 0.72 22.03
C ARG A 107 -24.08 -0.34 21.56
N LYS A 108 -25.25 -0.44 22.21
CA LYS A 108 -26.31 -1.39 21.79
C LYS A 108 -27.01 -0.98 20.48
N LYS A 109 -27.14 0.33 20.25
CA LYS A 109 -27.83 0.89 19.07
C LYS A 109 -26.87 1.06 17.89
N TYR A 110 -25.62 1.39 18.17
CA TYR A 110 -24.56 1.63 17.19
C TYR A 110 -23.32 0.81 17.57
N PRO A 111 -23.29 -0.50 17.27
CA PRO A 111 -22.20 -1.39 17.69
C PRO A 111 -20.89 -1.15 16.93
N ASP A 112 -20.96 -0.55 15.74
CA ASP A 112 -19.79 -0.17 14.95
C ASP A 112 -19.25 1.17 15.45
N LEU A 113 -18.18 1.12 16.25
CA LEU A 113 -17.55 2.30 16.82
C LEU A 113 -16.95 3.20 15.73
N ARG A 114 -16.34 2.64 14.68
CA ARG A 114 -15.73 3.44 13.60
C ARG A 114 -16.79 4.23 12.85
N LYS A 115 -17.91 3.59 12.51
CA LYS A 115 -19.03 4.25 11.85
C LYS A 115 -19.61 5.35 12.74
N TRP A 116 -19.93 5.04 13.99
CA TRP A 116 -20.55 6.00 14.88
C TRP A 116 -19.61 7.16 15.24
N PHE A 117 -18.37 6.86 15.60
CA PHE A 117 -17.40 7.85 16.09
C PHE A 117 -16.74 8.61 14.93
N CYS A 118 -15.94 7.92 14.11
CA CYS A 118 -15.09 8.56 13.11
C CYS A 118 -15.87 9.16 11.92
N ILE A 119 -16.99 8.55 11.53
CA ILE A 119 -17.76 8.97 10.34
C ILE A 119 -18.93 9.87 10.73
N GLU A 120 -19.76 9.46 11.70
CA GLU A 120 -21.02 10.16 12.02
C GLU A 120 -20.89 11.21 13.14
N THR A 121 -19.92 11.09 14.06
CA THR A 121 -19.83 11.97 15.24
C THR A 121 -18.78 13.06 15.08
N ILE A 122 -17.53 12.69 14.75
CA ILE A 122 -16.43 13.66 14.59
C ILE A 122 -16.11 13.97 13.12
N GLU A 123 -16.76 13.26 12.19
CA GLU A 123 -16.74 13.50 10.74
C GLU A 123 -15.36 13.54 10.07
N VAL A 124 -14.32 13.01 10.70
CA VAL A 124 -12.95 12.99 10.15
C VAL A 124 -12.75 11.94 9.05
N CYS A 125 -13.61 10.92 9.00
CA CYS A 125 -13.58 9.84 8.01
C CYS A 125 -14.80 9.88 7.08
N CYS A 126 -14.66 9.14 5.98
CA CYS A 126 -15.73 8.81 5.05
C CYS A 126 -16.06 7.31 5.08
N PRO A 127 -17.27 6.90 4.61
CA PRO A 127 -17.56 5.51 4.30
C PRO A 127 -16.56 4.95 3.27
N SER A 128 -16.32 3.63 3.33
CA SER A 128 -15.48 2.96 2.34
C SER A 128 -15.99 3.17 0.90
N GLY A 129 -15.06 3.39 -0.02
CA GLY A 129 -15.31 3.71 -1.41
C GLY A 129 -15.78 5.12 -1.69
N THR A 130 -15.61 6.03 -0.74
CA THR A 130 -15.90 7.46 -0.89
C THR A 130 -14.74 8.32 -0.41
N TYR A 131 -14.60 9.55 -0.91
CA TYR A 131 -13.45 10.40 -0.63
C TYR A 131 -13.80 11.90 -0.61
N GLY A 132 -12.85 12.71 -0.15
CA GLY A 132 -12.95 14.17 -0.18
C GLY A 132 -13.90 14.73 0.89
N PRO A 133 -14.04 16.07 0.95
CA PRO A 133 -14.79 16.73 2.02
C PRO A 133 -16.25 16.30 2.08
N ASP A 134 -16.86 15.99 0.94
CA ASP A 134 -18.28 15.59 0.83
C ASP A 134 -18.50 14.08 0.78
N CYS A 135 -17.44 13.26 0.94
CA CYS A 135 -17.49 11.81 0.78
C CYS A 135 -18.18 11.38 -0.53
N VAL A 136 -17.70 11.91 -1.65
CA VAL A 136 -18.19 11.52 -2.98
C VAL A 136 -17.70 10.12 -3.33
N ALA A 137 -18.50 9.35 -4.06
CA ALA A 137 -18.13 8.00 -4.45
C ALA A 137 -16.89 7.98 -5.36
N CYS A 138 -15.99 7.05 -5.11
CA CYS A 138 -14.86 6.75 -5.99
C CYS A 138 -15.35 6.32 -7.39
N LEU A 139 -14.48 6.47 -8.39
CA LEU A 139 -14.70 5.90 -9.71
C LEU A 139 -14.98 4.40 -9.60
N GLY A 140 -15.98 3.89 -10.34
CA GLY A 140 -16.46 2.50 -10.19
C GLY A 140 -17.42 2.26 -9.02
N GLY A 141 -17.74 3.31 -8.25
CA GLY A 141 -18.68 3.27 -7.14
C GLY A 141 -18.05 2.87 -5.80
N ALA A 142 -18.83 3.03 -4.73
CA ALA A 142 -18.35 2.79 -3.36
C ALA A 142 -18.08 1.31 -3.06
N GLU A 143 -18.82 0.39 -3.69
CA GLU A 143 -18.60 -1.04 -3.49
C GLU A 143 -17.35 -1.55 -4.21
N ARG A 144 -16.98 -0.90 -5.31
CA ARG A 144 -15.88 -1.33 -6.17
C ARG A 144 -15.04 -0.15 -6.66
N PRO A 145 -14.31 0.53 -5.77
CA PRO A 145 -13.43 1.62 -6.14
C PRO A 145 -12.47 1.19 -7.26
N CYS A 146 -12.29 2.05 -8.25
CA CYS A 146 -11.52 1.79 -9.46
C CYS A 146 -11.90 0.49 -10.18
N HIS A 147 -13.22 0.21 -10.23
CA HIS A 147 -13.83 -1.01 -10.77
C HIS A 147 -13.36 -2.32 -10.12
N GLY A 148 -12.69 -2.24 -8.96
CA GLY A 148 -12.04 -3.37 -8.28
C GLY A 148 -10.63 -3.69 -8.80
N ASN A 149 -10.12 -2.89 -9.73
CA ASN A 149 -8.84 -3.10 -10.42
C ASN A 149 -7.77 -2.07 -10.02
N GLY A 150 -8.05 -1.26 -8.99
CA GLY A 150 -7.12 -0.26 -8.49
C GLY A 150 -7.49 0.22 -7.10
N PHE A 151 -6.78 1.26 -6.67
CA PHE A 151 -6.94 1.92 -5.39
C PHE A 151 -7.34 3.38 -5.63
N CYS A 152 -8.39 3.82 -4.92
CA CYS A 152 -8.89 5.18 -5.01
C CYS A 152 -8.10 6.11 -4.07
N SER A 153 -7.64 7.24 -4.60
CA SER A 153 -6.97 8.30 -3.85
C SER A 153 -7.94 8.93 -2.85
N GLY A 154 -7.65 8.76 -1.56
CA GLY A 154 -8.48 9.28 -0.47
C GLY A 154 -9.61 8.36 -0.02
N ASP A 155 -9.63 7.10 -0.45
CA ASP A 155 -10.66 6.12 -0.07
C ASP A 155 -10.88 6.06 1.46
N GLY A 156 -12.10 6.36 1.90
CA GLY A 156 -12.51 6.36 3.30
C GLY A 156 -12.06 7.61 4.07
N THR A 157 -11.44 8.59 3.41
CA THR A 157 -10.91 9.80 4.03
C THR A 157 -11.61 11.05 3.51
N ARG A 158 -11.57 12.14 4.29
CA ARG A 158 -12.01 13.47 3.83
C ARG A 158 -11.01 14.15 2.88
N LEU A 159 -9.92 13.47 2.53
CA LEU A 159 -8.85 13.94 1.65
C LEU A 159 -8.91 13.20 0.31
N GLY A 160 -7.97 13.53 -0.57
CA GLY A 160 -7.80 12.88 -1.87
C GLY A 160 -8.64 13.48 -2.99
N ASP A 161 -8.31 13.08 -4.21
CA ASP A 161 -8.91 13.56 -5.46
C ASP A 161 -9.73 12.48 -6.18
N GLY A 162 -9.77 11.26 -5.65
CA GLY A 162 -10.49 10.12 -6.23
C GLY A 162 -9.83 9.49 -7.44
N SER A 163 -8.61 9.93 -7.78
CA SER A 163 -7.83 9.31 -8.86
C SER A 163 -7.53 7.85 -8.57
N CYS A 164 -7.47 7.04 -9.62
CA CYS A 164 -7.22 5.61 -9.51
C CYS A 164 -5.75 5.27 -9.73
N ARG A 165 -5.14 4.59 -8.77
CA ARG A 165 -3.87 3.88 -8.96
C ARG A 165 -4.15 2.42 -9.26
N CYS A 166 -3.94 1.99 -10.49
CA CYS A 166 -4.26 0.64 -10.92
C CYS A 166 -3.34 -0.42 -10.31
N LYS A 167 -3.87 -1.64 -10.17
CA LYS A 167 -3.05 -2.84 -9.95
C LYS A 167 -2.15 -3.07 -11.18
N ALA A 168 -1.08 -3.84 -11.00
CA ALA A 168 -0.02 -3.98 -12.01
C ALA A 168 -0.53 -4.48 -13.37
N GLU A 169 -1.59 -5.28 -13.40
CA GLU A 169 -2.18 -5.86 -14.60
C GLU A 169 -3.05 -4.88 -15.38
N TYR A 170 -3.36 -3.71 -14.80
CA TYR A 170 -4.32 -2.75 -15.33
C TYR A 170 -3.72 -1.36 -15.52
N THR A 171 -4.27 -0.61 -16.45
CA THR A 171 -3.87 0.77 -16.75
C THR A 171 -5.08 1.63 -17.14
N GLY A 172 -4.81 2.90 -17.40
CA GLY A 172 -5.79 3.92 -17.75
C GLY A 172 -6.53 4.50 -16.53
N PRO A 173 -7.30 5.57 -16.73
CA PRO A 173 -7.95 6.32 -15.65
C PRO A 173 -9.01 5.50 -14.89
N PHE A 174 -9.56 4.45 -15.51
CA PHE A 174 -10.60 3.59 -14.95
C PHE A 174 -10.10 2.21 -14.51
N CYS A 175 -8.81 1.89 -14.70
CA CYS A 175 -8.25 0.55 -14.47
C CYS A 175 -9.02 -0.58 -15.19
N LEU A 176 -9.52 -0.30 -16.40
CA LEU A 176 -10.24 -1.26 -17.24
C LEU A 176 -9.42 -1.72 -18.45
N GLU A 177 -8.27 -1.12 -18.69
CA GLU A 177 -7.35 -1.48 -19.77
C GLU A 177 -6.28 -2.40 -19.20
N CYS A 178 -5.80 -3.37 -19.97
CA CYS A 178 -4.69 -4.21 -19.53
C CYS A 178 -3.37 -3.46 -19.76
N ALA A 179 -2.50 -3.51 -18.76
CA ALA A 179 -1.15 -2.96 -18.87
C ALA A 179 -0.29 -3.76 -19.86
N ASP A 180 0.86 -3.21 -20.24
CA ASP A 180 1.85 -3.93 -21.04
C ASP A 180 2.27 -5.23 -20.34
N GLY A 181 2.49 -6.28 -21.13
CA GLY A 181 2.68 -7.64 -20.61
C GLY A 181 1.38 -8.37 -20.21
N TYR A 182 0.21 -7.76 -20.36
CA TYR A 182 -1.09 -8.40 -20.13
C TYR A 182 -2.03 -8.27 -21.33
N PHE A 183 -2.99 -9.18 -21.45
CA PHE A 183 -4.07 -9.12 -22.44
C PHE A 183 -5.43 -9.37 -21.80
N SER A 184 -6.48 -8.87 -22.44
CA SER A 184 -7.85 -9.03 -21.96
C SER A 184 -8.40 -10.41 -22.32
N THR A 185 -8.80 -11.18 -21.31
CA THR A 185 -9.54 -12.44 -21.47
C THR A 185 -11.05 -12.22 -21.44
N GLY A 186 -11.49 -11.09 -20.89
CA GLY A 186 -12.88 -10.65 -20.91
C GLY A 186 -13.01 -9.22 -20.43
N ARG A 187 -13.89 -8.43 -21.05
CA ARG A 187 -14.15 -7.04 -20.68
C ARG A 187 -15.61 -6.68 -20.86
N ASN A 188 -16.14 -5.95 -19.89
CA ASN A 188 -17.39 -5.20 -19.98
C ASN A 188 -17.16 -3.77 -19.46
N ASP A 189 -18.22 -2.97 -19.34
CA ASP A 189 -18.10 -1.56 -18.92
C ASP A 189 -17.68 -1.37 -17.45
N THR A 190 -17.79 -2.42 -16.63
CA THR A 190 -17.56 -2.37 -15.16
C THR A 190 -16.47 -3.35 -14.68
N HIS A 191 -15.99 -4.23 -15.55
CA HIS A 191 -15.07 -5.32 -15.25
C HIS A 191 -14.13 -5.52 -16.43
N SER A 192 -12.86 -5.73 -16.11
CA SER A 192 -11.88 -6.22 -17.06
C SER A 192 -11.10 -7.34 -16.38
N PHE A 193 -10.84 -8.41 -17.12
CA PHE A 193 -10.02 -9.53 -16.70
C PHE A 193 -8.77 -9.53 -17.57
N CYS A 194 -7.64 -9.22 -16.94
CA CYS A 194 -6.34 -9.21 -17.59
C CYS A 194 -5.55 -10.45 -17.19
N SER A 195 -4.86 -11.06 -18.15
CA SER A 195 -4.01 -12.23 -17.96
C SER A 195 -2.65 -11.97 -18.58
N GLU A 196 -1.62 -12.55 -17.99
CA GLU A 196 -0.25 -12.31 -18.43
C GLU A 196 -0.01 -12.85 -19.84
N CYS A 197 0.75 -12.09 -20.62
CA CYS A 197 1.25 -12.53 -21.91
C CYS A 197 2.29 -13.64 -21.76
N HIS A 198 2.62 -14.30 -22.87
CA HIS A 198 3.83 -15.12 -22.92
C HIS A 198 5.07 -14.27 -22.60
N GLU A 199 6.08 -14.87 -21.97
CA GLU A 199 7.28 -14.16 -21.49
C GLU A 199 8.04 -13.41 -22.59
N SER A 200 7.95 -13.90 -23.83
CA SER A 200 8.56 -13.30 -25.03
C SER A 200 7.78 -12.10 -25.59
N CYS A 201 6.54 -11.86 -25.15
CA CYS A 201 5.71 -10.76 -25.63
C CYS A 201 5.88 -9.52 -24.76
N LYS A 202 6.16 -8.37 -25.37
CA LYS A 202 6.00 -7.07 -24.72
C LYS A 202 4.52 -6.68 -24.63
N THR A 203 3.78 -6.90 -25.71
CA THR A 203 2.32 -6.76 -25.75
C THR A 203 1.70 -7.95 -26.51
N CYS A 204 0.47 -8.36 -26.17
CA CYS A 204 -0.14 -9.53 -26.78
C CYS A 204 -1.67 -9.44 -26.89
N ASN A 205 -2.26 -10.40 -27.62
CA ASN A 205 -3.70 -10.66 -27.69
C ASN A 205 -4.07 -12.04 -27.12
N GLY A 206 -3.09 -12.78 -26.62
CA GLY A 206 -3.28 -14.15 -26.17
C GLY A 206 -2.08 -14.65 -25.37
N PRO A 207 -2.22 -15.82 -24.73
CA PRO A 207 -1.26 -16.30 -23.74
C PRO A 207 -0.01 -16.95 -24.37
N THR A 208 0.00 -17.19 -25.68
CA THR A 208 1.07 -17.89 -26.40
C THR A 208 2.01 -16.92 -27.09
N ASN A 209 3.25 -17.35 -27.37
CA ASN A 209 4.23 -16.58 -28.14
C ASN A 209 3.75 -16.22 -29.56
N THR A 210 2.82 -17.01 -30.14
CA THR A 210 2.14 -16.69 -31.40
C THR A 210 1.24 -15.45 -31.28
N GLY A 211 0.68 -15.22 -30.10
CA GLY A 211 -0.23 -14.12 -29.79
C GLY A 211 0.44 -12.78 -29.49
N CYS A 212 1.78 -12.69 -29.57
CA CYS A 212 2.50 -11.43 -29.36
C CYS A 212 2.23 -10.43 -30.48
N LYS A 213 1.87 -9.20 -30.11
CA LYS A 213 1.85 -8.03 -31.01
C LYS A 213 3.26 -7.46 -31.18
N GLU A 214 3.97 -7.31 -30.07
CA GLU A 214 5.34 -6.82 -30.01
C GLU A 214 6.17 -7.80 -29.18
N CYS A 215 7.36 -8.15 -29.67
CA CYS A 215 8.30 -9.00 -28.94
C CYS A 215 9.08 -8.16 -27.90
N LYS A 216 9.45 -8.76 -26.77
CA LYS A 216 10.40 -8.12 -25.84
C LYS A 216 11.80 -8.04 -26.49
N GLU A 217 12.66 -7.21 -25.92
CA GLU A 217 14.09 -7.24 -26.25
C GLU A 217 14.68 -8.64 -26.00
N GLY A 218 15.62 -9.07 -26.85
CA GLY A 218 16.12 -10.45 -26.88
C GLY A 218 15.23 -11.43 -27.68
N TRP A 219 14.09 -10.97 -28.20
CA TRP A 219 13.18 -11.78 -29.01
C TRP A 219 12.89 -11.11 -30.35
N THR A 220 12.66 -11.90 -31.39
CA THR A 220 12.32 -11.42 -32.74
C THR A 220 11.08 -12.10 -33.29
N LYS A 221 10.36 -11.43 -34.19
CA LYS A 221 9.15 -11.98 -34.82
C LYS A 221 9.54 -12.99 -35.90
N GLY A 222 9.22 -14.27 -35.68
CA GLY A 222 9.33 -15.33 -36.68
C GLY A 222 7.97 -15.90 -37.09
N ASP A 223 7.99 -16.92 -37.94
CA ASP A 223 6.80 -17.55 -38.55
C ASP A 223 5.84 -18.16 -37.51
N GLY A 224 6.32 -18.45 -36.30
CA GLY A 224 5.56 -19.04 -35.19
C GLY A 224 5.35 -18.13 -33.97
N GLY A 225 5.55 -16.81 -34.10
CA GLY A 225 5.48 -15.88 -32.97
C GLY A 225 6.82 -15.26 -32.60
N CYS A 226 6.96 -14.79 -31.36
CA CYS A 226 8.25 -14.32 -30.88
C CYS A 226 9.18 -15.50 -30.58
N ILE A 227 10.36 -15.48 -31.20
CA ILE A 227 11.41 -16.49 -31.10
C ILE A 227 12.64 -15.82 -30.48
N ASP A 228 13.31 -16.56 -29.61
CA ASP A 228 14.53 -16.12 -28.94
C ASP A 228 15.62 -15.78 -29.95
N VAL A 229 16.30 -14.65 -29.74
CA VAL A 229 17.44 -14.26 -30.56
C VAL A 229 18.68 -14.91 -29.97
N ASP A 230 19.30 -15.83 -30.70
CA ASP A 230 20.58 -16.40 -30.26
C ASP A 230 21.72 -15.40 -30.51
N GLU A 231 22.00 -14.55 -29.51
CA GLU A 231 23.08 -13.56 -29.63
C GLU A 231 24.47 -14.21 -29.69
N CYS A 232 24.61 -15.47 -29.25
CA CYS A 232 25.87 -16.20 -29.34
C CYS A 232 26.17 -16.71 -30.76
N SER A 233 25.15 -16.80 -31.61
CA SER A 233 25.26 -17.19 -33.03
C SER A 233 25.53 -15.99 -33.97
N ALA A 234 25.71 -14.78 -33.42
CA ALA A 234 26.08 -13.60 -34.20
C ALA A 234 27.49 -13.70 -34.79
N GLU A 235 27.75 -13.01 -35.92
CA GLU A 235 29.07 -12.98 -36.57
C GLU A 235 30.19 -12.50 -35.63
N THR A 236 29.87 -11.57 -34.72
CA THR A 236 30.77 -11.12 -33.66
C THR A 236 30.17 -11.51 -32.31
N SER A 237 30.92 -12.30 -31.53
CA SER A 237 30.52 -12.70 -30.17
C SER A 237 30.25 -11.46 -29.30
N PRO A 238 29.13 -11.42 -28.56
CA PRO A 238 28.82 -10.32 -27.65
C PRO A 238 29.67 -10.36 -26.36
N CYS A 239 30.44 -11.44 -26.15
CA CYS A 239 31.30 -11.65 -25.01
C CYS A 239 32.77 -11.31 -25.30
N LYS A 240 33.54 -11.00 -24.25
CA LYS A 240 35.00 -10.80 -24.35
C LYS A 240 35.70 -12.08 -24.80
N GLU A 241 36.88 -11.95 -25.39
CA GLU A 241 37.69 -13.09 -25.87
C GLU A 241 38.01 -14.13 -24.78
N THR A 242 38.10 -13.72 -23.51
CA THR A 242 38.35 -14.62 -22.36
C THR A 242 37.10 -15.33 -21.83
N GLN A 243 35.93 -15.09 -22.43
CA GLN A 243 34.63 -15.63 -22.03
C GLN A 243 34.00 -16.46 -23.14
N TYR A 244 33.22 -17.47 -22.78
CA TYR A 244 32.34 -18.16 -23.70
C TYR A 244 30.90 -17.63 -23.53
N CYS A 245 30.19 -17.54 -24.65
CA CYS A 245 28.80 -17.10 -24.69
C CYS A 245 27.88 -18.29 -24.43
N LEU A 246 26.86 -18.10 -23.59
CA LEU A 246 25.78 -19.05 -23.35
C LEU A 246 24.46 -18.34 -23.62
N ASN A 247 23.75 -18.77 -24.67
CA ASN A 247 22.43 -18.25 -25.00
C ASN A 247 21.41 -18.67 -23.93
N THR A 248 20.50 -17.76 -23.58
CA THR A 248 19.46 -17.97 -22.58
C THR A 248 18.14 -17.38 -23.09
N GLU A 249 16.99 -17.85 -22.63
CA GLU A 249 15.73 -17.29 -23.14
C GLU A 249 15.61 -15.79 -22.83
N GLY A 250 15.52 -14.99 -23.90
CA GLY A 250 15.45 -13.53 -23.88
C GLY A 250 16.76 -12.80 -23.61
N SER A 251 17.91 -13.48 -23.55
CA SER A 251 19.21 -12.85 -23.31
C SER A 251 20.40 -13.80 -23.51
N PHE A 252 21.60 -13.37 -23.15
CA PHE A 252 22.78 -14.23 -23.10
C PHE A 252 23.59 -14.01 -21.82
N SER A 253 24.42 -14.98 -21.48
CA SER A 253 25.38 -14.85 -20.37
C SER A 253 26.81 -15.17 -20.82
N CYS A 254 27.75 -14.31 -20.44
CA CYS A 254 29.17 -14.51 -20.70
C CYS A 254 29.83 -15.18 -19.49
N LYS A 255 30.31 -16.41 -19.67
CA LYS A 255 30.94 -17.20 -18.61
C LYS A 255 32.45 -17.29 -18.83
N SER A 256 33.20 -17.30 -17.73
CA SER A 256 34.66 -17.34 -17.77
C SER A 256 35.18 -18.67 -18.32
N LYS A 257 36.14 -18.63 -19.25
CA LYS A 257 36.81 -19.84 -19.77
C LYS A 257 37.73 -20.51 -18.72
N TYR A 258 38.07 -19.84 -17.62
CA TYR A 258 39.04 -20.32 -16.63
C TYR A 258 38.54 -21.49 -15.75
N PHE A 259 37.26 -21.88 -15.82
CA PHE A 259 36.76 -23.05 -15.08
C PHE A 259 37.18 -24.39 -15.71
N LEU A 260 37.58 -24.43 -16.99
CA LEU A 260 38.15 -25.63 -17.60
C LEU A 260 39.65 -25.82 -17.31
N HIS A 261 40.39 -24.75 -17.01
CA HIS A 261 41.84 -24.85 -16.80
C HIS A 261 42.22 -25.48 -15.44
N PHE A 262 41.37 -25.36 -14.41
CA PHE A 262 41.62 -26.02 -13.12
C PHE A 262 41.26 -27.50 -13.12
N TYR A 263 40.23 -27.92 -13.86
CA TYR A 263 39.84 -29.34 -13.95
C TYR A 263 40.84 -30.18 -14.76
N LEU A 264 41.34 -29.67 -15.90
CA LEU A 264 42.36 -30.38 -16.69
C LEU A 264 43.75 -30.42 -16.00
N SER A 265 44.00 -29.54 -15.04
CA SER A 265 45.25 -29.54 -14.26
C SER A 265 45.25 -30.56 -13.10
N LEU A 266 44.07 -30.99 -12.62
CA LEU A 266 43.97 -31.99 -11.53
C LEU A 266 43.95 -33.46 -12.01
N TYR A 267 43.68 -33.72 -13.30
CA TYR A 267 43.67 -35.07 -13.87
C TYR A 267 44.96 -35.43 -14.64
N CYS A 268 45.99 -34.59 -14.55
CA CYS A 268 47.29 -34.82 -15.18
C CYS A 268 48.43 -34.91 -14.13
N LEU A 269 48.19 -35.67 -13.06
CA LEU A 269 49.21 -36.16 -12.12
C LEU A 269 49.15 -37.69 -12.04
#